data_AF-A0A133Y1L8-F1
#
_entry.id   AF-A0A133Y1L8-F1
#
_cell.length_a   1.000
_cell.length_b   1.000
_cell.length_c   1.000
_cell.angle_alpha   90.00
_cell.angle_beta   90.00
_cell.angle_gamma   90.00
#
_symmetry.space_group_name_H-M   'P 1'
#
loop_
_entity.id
_entity.type
_entity.pdbx_description
1 polymer ?
#
loop_
_entity_poly.entity_id
_entity_poly.type
_entity_poly.pdbx_seq_one_letter_code
_entity_poly.pdbx_strand_id
1 'polypeptide(L)'
;MQSFHKKYSFILFFLAGIWKFNYFCIVIKQYTHRNVRVMINRDLIRVKIVQLTYAYYQNGNRNMDNAEKELLFSLSKAYDLYNFLLALIVAVTKEERYRVDMLSQRAEREGAEKPSQRFAFNQFAVQLEENKMLNVFLEDKKLTWDDDIEFVRKLCNQIEQSQMYKDYMANPETDYETDRELWRRLYKTLIQDNTDLDALLEEKSLYWNDDKEVVDTFVLKTIKRFELKNRSKQELLPEYKDEEDKDFALKLFRSTILNADDYHRYMSETSRNWDFSRLAYMDVVIMQIAIAELLTFPNIPATVTINEYVELAKLYSTSRSGAYINGMLDSIARYLIDTGKMFKQMPEPRQHYQERGDGQPGNDGKAPTRFVHRPRIQAQTNPDTPDAADNSETSESMETGNEEENI
;
A
#
# COMPACT_ATOMS: atom_id res chain seq x y z
N MET A 1 28.09 -8.39 7.11
CA MET A 1 27.20 -7.33 6.61
C MET A 1 27.00 -7.41 5.09
N GLN A 2 28.00 -7.17 4.23
CA GLN A 2 27.80 -7.09 2.77
C GLN A 2 27.16 -8.34 2.10
N SER A 3 27.46 -9.57 2.57
CA SER A 3 26.84 -10.80 2.03
C SER A 3 25.37 -11.00 2.47
N PHE A 4 25.02 -10.52 3.67
CA PHE A 4 23.64 -10.51 4.18
C PHE A 4 22.81 -9.49 3.39
N HIS A 5 23.34 -8.27 3.20
CA HIS A 5 22.66 -7.21 2.42
C HIS A 5 22.46 -7.55 0.95
N LYS A 6 23.45 -8.14 0.27
CA LYS A 6 23.28 -8.55 -1.14
C LYS A 6 22.20 -9.62 -1.30
N LYS A 7 22.07 -10.56 -0.36
CA LYS A 7 20.98 -11.55 -0.37
C LYS A 7 19.63 -10.94 0.02
N TYR A 8 19.62 -10.00 0.97
CA TYR A 8 18.44 -9.23 1.37
C TYR A 8 17.80 -8.53 0.17
N SER A 9 18.61 -7.74 -0.55
CA SER A 9 18.20 -7.02 -1.75
C SER A 9 17.80 -7.96 -2.90
N PHE A 10 18.51 -9.08 -3.11
CA PHE A 10 18.20 -10.04 -4.19
C PHE A 10 16.92 -10.85 -3.96
N ILE A 11 16.62 -11.20 -2.70
CA ILE A 11 15.40 -11.89 -2.29
C ILE A 11 14.18 -10.95 -2.39
N LEU A 12 14.36 -9.67 -2.04
CA LEU A 12 13.35 -8.63 -2.23
C LEU A 12 13.11 -8.33 -3.71
N PHE A 13 14.14 -8.38 -4.56
CA PHE A 13 14.00 -8.27 -6.02
C PHE A 13 13.10 -9.38 -6.61
N PHE A 14 13.24 -10.61 -6.11
CA PHE A 14 12.42 -11.76 -6.54
C PHE A 14 10.96 -11.65 -6.05
N LEU A 15 10.74 -11.03 -4.88
CA LEU A 15 9.39 -10.73 -4.37
C LEU A 15 8.76 -9.51 -5.08
N ALA A 16 9.55 -8.50 -5.45
CA ALA A 16 9.08 -7.27 -6.09
C ALA A 16 8.59 -7.50 -7.54
N GLY A 17 9.21 -8.41 -8.30
CA GLY A 17 8.89 -8.61 -9.72
C GLY A 17 7.48 -9.13 -10.02
N ILE A 18 6.82 -9.81 -9.07
CA ILE A 18 5.48 -10.41 -9.24
C ILE A 18 4.38 -9.58 -8.53
N TRP A 19 4.76 -8.68 -7.61
CA TRP A 19 3.84 -8.11 -6.62
C TRP A 19 3.56 -6.61 -6.73
N LYS A 20 4.33 -5.86 -7.53
CA LYS A 20 4.25 -4.37 -7.61
C LYS A 20 2.83 -3.82 -7.84
N PHE A 21 2.01 -4.46 -8.67
CA PHE A 21 0.68 -3.91 -9.00
C PHE A 21 -0.39 -4.10 -7.91
N ASN A 22 -0.39 -5.25 -7.22
CA ASN A 22 -1.32 -5.50 -6.10
C ASN A 22 -0.88 -4.77 -4.84
N TYR A 23 0.44 -4.62 -4.63
CA TYR A 23 1.02 -3.87 -3.54
C TYR A 23 0.61 -2.39 -3.58
N PHE A 24 0.76 -1.77 -4.76
CA PHE A 24 0.37 -0.39 -5.04
C PHE A 24 -1.10 -0.06 -4.70
N CYS A 25 -2.05 -0.89 -5.16
CA CYS A 25 -3.48 -0.62 -4.97
C CYS A 25 -3.94 -0.76 -3.51
N ILE A 26 -3.27 -1.59 -2.72
CA ILE A 26 -3.63 -1.90 -1.33
C ILE A 26 -2.93 -0.94 -0.36
N VAL A 27 -1.65 -0.60 -0.56
CA VAL A 27 -0.97 0.45 0.22
C VAL A 27 -1.71 1.77 0.08
N ILE A 28 -2.15 2.12 -1.14
CA ILE A 28 -3.03 3.28 -1.34
C ILE A 28 -4.28 3.13 -0.46
N LYS A 29 -5.05 2.03 -0.50
CA LYS A 29 -6.26 1.87 0.33
C LYS A 29 -6.00 1.91 1.85
N GLN A 30 -4.95 1.26 2.34
CA GLN A 30 -4.63 1.15 3.77
C GLN A 30 -4.21 2.50 4.36
N TYR A 31 -3.44 3.28 3.60
CA TYR A 31 -2.97 4.58 4.04
C TYR A 31 -3.91 5.72 3.63
N THR A 32 -4.71 5.61 2.57
CA THR A 32 -5.57 6.71 2.06
C THR A 32 -6.61 7.21 3.08
N HIS A 33 -7.08 6.35 3.99
CA HIS A 33 -8.14 6.70 4.95
C HIS A 33 -7.68 6.98 6.38
N ARG A 34 -6.41 6.70 6.74
CA ARG A 34 -5.90 6.97 8.10
C ARG A 34 -5.31 8.39 8.19
N ASN A 35 -5.72 9.14 9.22
CA ASN A 35 -5.09 10.42 9.61
C ASN A 35 -3.65 10.16 10.06
N VAL A 36 -2.70 10.20 9.13
CA VAL A 36 -1.29 10.00 9.41
C VAL A 36 -0.74 11.23 10.14
N ARG A 37 -0.22 11.00 11.35
CA ARG A 37 0.42 12.04 12.17
C ARG A 37 1.94 11.92 12.23
N VAL A 38 2.51 10.78 11.84
CA VAL A 38 3.94 10.45 11.94
C VAL A 38 4.39 9.63 10.74
N MET A 39 5.68 9.64 10.42
CA MET A 39 6.22 8.93 9.27
C MET A 39 6.37 7.42 9.55
N ILE A 40 7.03 7.07 10.65
CA ILE A 40 7.20 5.68 11.07
C ILE A 40 6.06 5.32 12.00
N ASN A 41 4.97 4.82 11.41
CA ASN A 41 3.83 4.31 12.15
C ASN A 41 3.94 2.79 12.38
N ARG A 42 3.04 2.25 13.21
CA ARG A 42 2.99 0.80 13.51
C ARG A 42 2.76 -0.06 12.28
N ASP A 43 2.10 0.46 11.25
CA ASP A 43 1.85 -0.28 10.01
C ASP A 43 3.16 -0.49 9.24
N LEU A 44 3.96 0.58 9.06
CA LEU A 44 5.30 0.49 8.46
C LEU A 44 6.23 -0.40 9.29
N ILE A 45 6.18 -0.28 10.62
CA ILE A 45 6.98 -1.13 11.52
C ILE A 45 6.65 -2.61 11.31
N ARG A 46 5.37 -3.00 11.23
CA ARG A 46 4.98 -4.40 10.97
C ARG A 46 5.47 -4.88 9.62
N VAL A 47 5.35 -4.06 8.57
CA VAL A 47 5.88 -4.37 7.24
C VAL A 47 7.38 -4.66 7.31
N LYS A 48 8.15 -3.78 7.95
CA LYS A 48 9.60 -3.98 8.12
C LYS A 48 9.92 -5.26 8.90
N ILE A 49 9.17 -5.55 9.96
CA ILE A 49 9.35 -6.77 10.75
C ILE A 49 9.08 -8.02 9.92
N VAL A 50 8.06 -8.03 9.05
CA VAL A 50 7.80 -9.15 8.12
C VAL A 50 9.00 -9.38 7.21
N GLN A 51 9.48 -8.32 6.54
CA GLN A 51 10.63 -8.39 5.63
C GLN A 51 11.89 -8.90 6.34
N LEU A 52 12.20 -8.32 7.51
CA LEU A 52 13.40 -8.65 8.29
C LEU A 52 13.33 -10.05 8.89
N THR A 53 12.17 -10.48 9.36
CA THR A 53 11.98 -11.84 9.90
C THR A 53 12.18 -12.87 8.79
N TYR A 54 11.60 -12.64 7.61
CA TYR A 54 11.81 -13.52 6.47
C TYR A 54 13.29 -13.64 6.11
N ALA A 55 13.96 -12.50 5.93
CA ALA A 55 15.37 -12.50 5.57
C ALA A 55 16.28 -13.05 6.67
N TYR A 56 15.95 -12.83 7.94
CA TYR A 56 16.66 -13.42 9.08
C TYR A 56 16.68 -14.95 9.00
N TYR A 57 15.56 -15.57 8.63
CA TYR A 57 15.50 -17.02 8.49
C TYR A 57 16.16 -17.56 7.22
N GLN A 58 16.15 -16.80 6.12
CA GLN A 58 16.86 -17.16 4.89
C GLN A 58 18.39 -17.05 5.05
N ASN A 59 18.85 -16.18 5.93
CA ASN A 59 20.26 -15.98 6.18
C ASN A 59 20.79 -16.97 7.25
N GLY A 60 21.84 -17.71 6.90
CA GLY A 60 22.41 -18.73 7.79
C GLY A 60 23.08 -18.19 9.07
N ASN A 61 23.39 -16.89 9.12
CA ASN A 61 24.01 -16.27 10.29
C ASN A 61 22.96 -15.51 11.11
N ARG A 62 22.34 -16.23 12.03
CA ARG A 62 21.22 -15.82 12.90
C ARG A 62 21.70 -14.97 14.09
N ASN A 63 22.29 -13.80 13.81
CA ASN A 63 22.72 -12.87 14.85
C ASN A 63 21.62 -11.83 15.14
N MET A 64 21.03 -11.91 16.33
CA MET A 64 19.91 -11.06 16.74
C MET A 64 20.27 -9.58 16.86
N ASP A 65 21.40 -9.26 17.49
CA ASP A 65 21.82 -7.86 17.71
C ASP A 65 22.04 -7.13 16.39
N ASN A 66 22.60 -7.84 15.40
CA ASN A 66 22.78 -7.29 14.06
C ASN A 66 21.43 -7.07 13.37
N ALA A 67 20.48 -8.00 13.52
CA ALA A 67 19.15 -7.89 12.92
C ALA A 67 18.32 -6.74 13.55
N GLU A 68 18.47 -6.47 14.84
CA GLU A 68 17.82 -5.33 15.50
C GLU A 68 18.40 -4.00 15.05
N LYS A 69 19.73 -3.90 14.92
CA LYS A 69 20.38 -2.71 14.37
C LYS A 69 19.93 -2.46 12.93
N GLU A 70 19.80 -3.53 12.14
CA GLU A 70 19.30 -3.47 10.78
C GLU A 70 17.85 -2.97 10.72
N LEU A 71 16.98 -3.44 11.63
CA LEU A 71 15.60 -2.95 11.74
C LEU A 71 15.55 -1.44 11.93
N LEU A 72 16.23 -0.94 12.96
CA LEU A 72 16.24 0.49 13.25
C LEU A 72 16.86 1.30 12.12
N PHE A 73 17.93 0.79 11.52
CA PHE A 73 18.59 1.45 10.40
C PHE A 73 17.68 1.55 9.18
N SER A 74 16.99 0.47 8.81
CA SER A 74 16.06 0.46 7.68
C SER A 74 14.87 1.42 7.90
N LEU A 75 14.34 1.48 9.13
CA LEU A 75 13.29 2.42 9.51
C LEU A 75 13.75 3.87 9.38
N SER A 76 14.96 4.18 9.86
CA SER A 76 15.54 5.52 9.72
C SER A 76 15.82 5.89 8.26
N LYS A 77 16.21 4.90 7.43
CA LYS A 77 16.41 5.12 5.99
C LYS A 77 15.13 5.48 5.25
N ALA A 78 13.98 4.94 5.66
CA ALA A 78 12.68 5.38 5.12
C ALA A 78 12.39 6.86 5.45
N TYR A 79 12.78 7.32 6.64
CA TYR A 79 12.65 8.73 7.02
C TYR A 79 13.63 9.65 6.26
N ASP A 80 14.85 9.19 6.03
CA ASP A 80 15.80 9.87 5.14
C ASP A 80 15.18 10.07 3.75
N LEU A 81 14.57 9.02 3.17
CA LEU A 81 13.94 9.06 1.85
C LEU A 81 12.78 10.06 1.79
N TYR A 82 11.93 10.09 2.82
CA TYR A 82 10.82 11.03 2.90
C TYR A 82 11.27 12.49 2.78
N ASN A 83 12.27 12.88 3.56
CA ASN A 83 12.82 14.24 3.50
C ASN A 83 13.56 14.50 2.18
N PHE A 84 14.28 13.50 1.67
CA PHE A 84 14.99 13.60 0.39
C PHE A 84 14.05 13.82 -0.79
N LEU A 85 12.90 13.16 -0.82
CA LEU A 85 11.88 13.33 -1.85
C LEU A 85 11.13 14.68 -1.73
N LEU A 86 10.95 15.21 -0.52
CA LEU A 86 10.47 16.59 -0.34
C LEU A 86 11.50 17.61 -0.88
N ALA A 87 12.79 17.37 -0.64
CA ALA A 87 13.87 18.21 -1.15
C ALA A 87 13.94 18.22 -2.69
N LEU A 88 13.47 17.17 -3.36
CA LEU A 88 13.42 17.11 -4.84
C LEU A 88 12.54 18.23 -5.42
N ILE A 89 11.42 18.53 -4.76
CA ILE A 89 10.52 19.63 -5.17
C ILE A 89 11.27 20.98 -5.11
N VAL A 90 12.07 21.18 -4.07
CA VAL A 90 12.90 22.37 -3.89
C VAL A 90 14.01 22.42 -4.94
N ALA A 91 14.66 21.29 -5.22
CA ALA A 91 15.72 21.21 -6.22
C ALA A 91 15.20 21.56 -7.62
N VAL A 92 14.04 21.03 -8.02
CA VAL A 92 13.41 21.34 -9.31
C VAL A 92 13.04 22.82 -9.42
N THR A 93 12.44 23.42 -8.39
CA THR A 93 12.10 24.86 -8.43
C THR A 93 13.32 25.78 -8.37
N LYS A 94 14.44 25.36 -7.76
CA LYS A 94 15.72 26.07 -7.85
C LYS A 94 16.30 26.02 -9.28
N GLU A 95 16.26 24.85 -9.91
CA GLU A 95 16.69 24.69 -11.31
C GLU A 95 15.81 25.54 -12.24
N GLU A 96 14.49 25.58 -12.04
CA GLU A 96 13.61 26.46 -12.81
C GLU A 96 13.96 27.93 -12.64
N ARG A 97 14.20 28.39 -11.40
CA ARG A 97 14.63 29.78 -11.15
C ARG A 97 15.88 30.13 -11.92
N TYR A 98 16.88 29.25 -11.88
CA TYR A 98 18.11 29.44 -12.65
C TYR A 98 17.85 29.59 -14.16
N ARG A 99 16.93 28.78 -14.73
CA ARG A 99 16.55 28.87 -16.14
C ARG A 99 15.82 30.17 -16.46
N VAL A 100 14.84 30.55 -15.65
CA VAL A 100 14.07 31.78 -15.81
C VAL A 100 14.98 33.00 -15.73
N ASP A 101 15.98 33.01 -14.85
CA ASP A 101 16.96 34.09 -14.73
C ASP A 101 17.82 34.20 -16.00
N MET A 102 18.31 33.07 -16.52
CA MET A 102 19.08 33.03 -17.77
C MET A 102 18.26 33.50 -18.97
N LEU A 103 17.01 33.06 -19.09
CA LEU A 103 16.09 33.47 -20.15
C LEU A 103 15.70 34.94 -20.03
N SER A 104 15.51 35.46 -18.81
CA SER A 104 15.21 36.87 -18.56
C SER A 104 16.37 37.77 -18.99
N GLN A 105 17.61 37.40 -18.64
CA GLN A 105 18.80 38.13 -19.09
C GLN A 105 18.95 38.12 -20.62
N ARG A 106 18.58 37.02 -21.28
CA ARG A 106 18.59 36.93 -22.74
C ARG A 106 17.52 37.82 -23.37
N ALA A 107 16.30 37.77 -22.84
CA ALA A 107 15.20 38.61 -23.31
C ALA A 107 15.51 40.10 -23.17
N GLU A 108 16.17 40.52 -22.09
CA GLU A 108 16.64 41.89 -21.91
C GLU A 108 17.65 42.32 -22.98
N ARG A 109 18.59 41.45 -23.36
CA ARG A 109 19.58 41.75 -24.40
C ARG A 109 18.96 41.79 -25.80
N GLU A 110 17.98 40.93 -26.05
CA GLU A 110 17.33 40.77 -27.36
C GLU A 110 16.09 41.66 -27.54
N GLY A 111 15.67 42.37 -26.49
CA GLY A 111 14.45 43.19 -26.49
C GLY A 111 13.16 42.36 -26.57
N ALA A 112 13.21 41.08 -26.16
CA ALA A 112 12.08 40.16 -26.15
C ALA A 112 11.28 40.25 -24.83
N GLU A 113 10.10 39.62 -24.81
CA GLU A 113 9.28 39.50 -23.61
C GLU A 113 9.94 38.59 -22.57
N LYS A 114 9.90 38.97 -21.28
CA LYS A 114 10.50 38.17 -20.20
C LYS A 114 9.65 36.92 -19.92
N PRO A 115 10.28 35.78 -19.60
CA PRO A 115 9.55 34.58 -19.22
C PRO A 115 8.76 34.79 -17.92
N SER A 116 7.65 34.06 -17.79
CA SER A 116 6.87 34.07 -16.56
C SER A 116 7.65 33.44 -15.41
N GLN A 117 7.60 34.08 -14.24
CA GLN A 117 8.27 33.62 -13.01
C GLN A 117 7.38 32.70 -12.15
N ARG A 118 6.17 32.39 -12.61
CA ARG A 118 5.14 31.78 -11.77
C ARG A 118 5.49 30.41 -11.21
N PHE A 119 6.07 29.52 -12.01
CA PHE A 119 6.48 28.20 -11.51
C PHE A 119 7.76 28.27 -10.69
N ALA A 120 8.74 29.07 -11.15
CA ALA A 120 9.98 29.38 -10.45
C ALA A 120 9.76 29.86 -8.99
N PHE A 121 8.71 30.65 -8.75
CA PHE A 121 8.34 31.17 -7.43
C PHE A 121 6.98 30.65 -6.94
N ASN A 122 6.65 29.41 -7.28
CA ASN A 122 5.47 28.73 -6.75
C ASN A 122 5.47 28.79 -5.21
N GLN A 123 4.39 29.32 -4.62
CA GLN A 123 4.33 29.68 -3.21
C GLN A 123 4.48 28.48 -2.27
N PHE A 124 3.95 27.31 -2.66
CA PHE A 124 4.12 26.08 -1.90
C PHE A 124 5.59 25.63 -1.89
N ALA A 125 6.25 25.61 -3.06
CA ALA A 125 7.65 25.21 -3.16
C ALA A 125 8.59 26.16 -2.42
N VAL A 126 8.34 27.48 -2.49
CA VAL A 126 9.09 28.48 -1.71
C VAL A 126 8.90 28.25 -0.21
N GLN A 127 7.66 27.99 0.24
CA GLN A 127 7.44 27.67 1.65
C GLN A 127 8.16 26.38 2.09
N LEU A 128 8.22 25.37 1.23
CA LEU A 128 8.93 24.12 1.49
C LEU A 128 10.45 24.34 1.53
N GLU A 129 10.99 25.18 0.64
CA GLU A 129 12.40 25.59 0.64
C GLU A 129 12.79 26.30 1.95
N GLU A 130 11.93 27.18 2.46
CA GLU A 130 12.17 27.90 3.71
C GLU A 130 11.89 27.05 4.97
N ASN A 131 11.42 25.80 4.81
CA ASN A 131 11.01 24.97 5.93
C ASN A 131 12.18 24.65 6.87
N LYS A 132 12.05 25.04 8.14
CA LYS A 132 13.13 24.88 9.12
C LYS A 132 13.45 23.41 9.44
N MET A 133 12.42 22.57 9.57
CA MET A 133 12.61 21.15 9.90
C MET A 133 13.33 20.44 8.77
N LEU A 134 12.92 20.70 7.52
CA LEU A 134 13.55 20.12 6.34
C LEU A 134 15.02 20.53 6.24
N ASN A 135 15.31 21.82 6.34
CA ASN A 135 16.67 22.33 6.18
C ASN A 135 17.63 21.79 7.25
N VAL A 136 17.21 21.79 8.52
CA VAL A 136 18.02 21.19 9.61
C VAL A 136 18.29 19.72 9.33
N PHE A 137 17.26 18.96 8.92
CA PHE A 137 17.42 17.53 8.63
C PHE A 137 18.38 17.27 7.46
N LEU A 138 18.24 18.00 6.35
CA LEU A 138 19.10 17.84 5.18
C LEU A 138 20.55 18.19 5.48
N GLU A 139 20.79 19.23 6.29
CA GLU A 139 22.12 19.62 6.74
C GLU A 139 22.75 18.54 7.65
N ASP A 140 22.02 18.07 8.66
CA ASP A 140 22.48 17.04 9.59
C ASP A 140 22.81 15.72 8.88
N LYS A 141 21.96 15.32 7.93
CA LYS A 141 22.13 14.07 7.16
C LYS A 141 23.02 14.22 5.95
N LYS A 142 23.41 15.45 5.59
CA LYS A 142 24.18 15.80 4.39
C LYS A 142 23.53 15.26 3.11
N LEU A 143 22.22 15.40 3.01
CA LEU A 143 21.44 14.97 1.84
C LEU A 143 21.26 16.15 0.89
N THR A 144 21.64 16.00 -0.37
CA THR A 144 21.47 17.01 -1.41
C THR A 144 21.15 16.38 -2.76
N TRP A 145 20.46 17.13 -3.61
CA TRP A 145 20.22 16.82 -5.02
C TRP A 145 21.26 17.43 -5.95
N ASP A 146 22.21 18.22 -5.42
CA ASP A 146 23.27 18.87 -6.21
C ASP A 146 24.18 17.84 -6.91
N ASP A 147 24.38 16.68 -6.27
CA ASP A 147 25.14 15.56 -6.83
C ASP A 147 24.43 14.89 -8.02
N ASP A 148 23.12 15.14 -8.19
CA ASP A 148 22.26 14.52 -9.19
C ASP A 148 21.55 15.55 -10.07
N ILE A 149 22.22 16.69 -10.30
CA ILE A 149 21.63 17.83 -11.01
C ILE A 149 21.16 17.49 -12.43
N GLU A 150 21.78 16.50 -13.09
CA GLU A 150 21.34 16.04 -14.41
C GLU A 150 19.94 15.41 -14.37
N PHE A 151 19.65 14.62 -13.33
CA PHE A 151 18.31 14.08 -13.10
C PHE A 151 17.31 15.21 -12.82
N VAL A 152 17.66 16.16 -11.96
CA VAL A 152 16.80 17.32 -11.64
C VAL A 152 16.48 18.12 -12.90
N ARG A 153 17.47 18.38 -13.76
CA ARG A 153 17.30 19.08 -15.04
C ARG A 153 16.39 18.34 -16.00
N LYS A 154 16.54 17.01 -16.09
CA LYS A 154 15.69 16.14 -16.92
C LYS A 154 14.25 16.17 -16.41
N LEU A 155 14.05 16.07 -15.10
CA LEU A 155 12.72 16.13 -14.48
C LEU A 155 12.07 17.50 -14.69
N CYS A 156 12.81 18.60 -14.52
CA CYS A 156 12.33 19.96 -14.80
C CYS A 156 11.84 20.10 -16.26
N ASN A 157 12.63 19.59 -17.22
CA ASN A 157 12.23 19.57 -18.63
C ASN A 157 10.93 18.76 -18.87
N GLN A 158 10.80 17.61 -18.22
CA GLN A 158 9.58 16.79 -18.32
C GLN A 158 8.35 17.51 -17.75
N ILE A 159 8.53 18.23 -16.64
CA ILE A 159 7.48 19.05 -16.02
C ILE A 159 7.04 20.15 -16.99
N GLU A 160 7.96 20.94 -17.54
CA GLU A 160 7.65 22.02 -18.49
C GLU A 160 6.90 21.53 -19.74
N GLN A 161 7.22 20.33 -20.22
CA GLN A 161 6.58 19.73 -21.40
C GLN A 161 5.18 19.18 -21.10
N SER A 162 4.87 18.94 -19.82
CA SER A 162 3.60 18.33 -19.40
C SER A 162 2.40 19.24 -19.63
N GLN A 163 1.24 18.63 -19.87
CA GLN A 163 -0.03 19.39 -19.98
C GLN A 163 -0.39 20.09 -18.67
N MET A 164 -0.09 19.46 -17.53
CA MET A 164 -0.38 20.03 -16.21
C MET A 164 0.34 21.35 -15.97
N TYR A 165 1.60 21.44 -16.41
CA TYR A 165 2.37 22.68 -16.35
C TYR A 165 1.77 23.76 -17.26
N LYS A 166 1.45 23.42 -18.50
CA LYS A 166 0.84 24.35 -19.47
C LYS A 166 -0.49 24.89 -18.97
N ASP A 167 -1.35 24.01 -18.45
CA ASP A 167 -2.66 24.38 -17.87
C ASP A 167 -2.47 25.31 -16.66
N TYR A 168 -1.52 24.99 -15.78
CA TYR A 168 -1.20 25.83 -14.63
C TYR A 168 -0.71 27.21 -15.07
N MET A 169 0.23 27.29 -16.00
CA MET A 169 0.76 28.56 -16.47
C MET A 169 -0.31 29.43 -17.13
N ALA A 170 -1.31 28.82 -17.78
CA ALA A 170 -2.45 29.51 -18.39
C ALA A 170 -3.58 29.89 -17.41
N ASN A 171 -3.66 29.26 -16.24
CA ASN A 171 -4.73 29.51 -15.26
C ASN A 171 -4.59 30.91 -14.62
N PRO A 172 -5.56 31.83 -14.67
CA PRO A 172 -5.44 33.14 -14.02
C PRO A 172 -5.35 33.11 -12.49
N GLU A 173 -5.76 32.02 -11.83
CA GLU A 173 -5.74 31.88 -10.36
C GLU A 173 -4.30 31.72 -9.84
N THR A 174 -3.88 32.60 -8.92
CA THR A 174 -2.50 32.63 -8.36
C THR A 174 -2.48 32.42 -6.85
N ASP A 175 -3.45 31.68 -6.34
CA ASP A 175 -3.55 31.37 -4.93
C ASP A 175 -2.69 30.16 -4.52
N TYR A 176 -2.46 30.04 -3.21
CA TYR A 176 -1.63 28.99 -2.63
C TYR A 176 -2.16 27.57 -2.85
N GLU A 177 -3.48 27.38 -2.91
CA GLU A 177 -4.08 26.05 -3.10
C GLU A 177 -3.77 25.54 -4.52
N THR A 178 -3.91 26.41 -5.51
CA THR A 178 -3.55 26.13 -6.91
C THR A 178 -2.07 25.74 -7.04
N ASP A 179 -1.18 26.48 -6.37
CA ASP A 179 0.26 26.22 -6.36
C ASP A 179 0.62 24.87 -5.73
N ARG A 180 -0.03 24.54 -4.60
CA ARG A 180 0.16 23.28 -3.86
C ARG A 180 -0.40 22.09 -4.62
N GLU A 181 -1.58 22.24 -5.22
CA GLU A 181 -2.25 21.19 -5.97
C GLU A 181 -1.48 20.85 -7.26
N LEU A 182 -0.87 21.83 -7.93
CA LEU A 182 0.06 21.57 -9.02
C LEU A 182 1.14 20.59 -8.60
N TRP A 183 1.88 20.89 -7.52
CA TRP A 183 2.96 20.04 -7.05
C TRP A 183 2.49 18.66 -6.64
N ARG A 184 1.31 18.55 -6.02
CA ARG A 184 0.71 17.25 -5.70
C ARG A 184 0.46 16.42 -6.97
N ARG A 185 -0.05 17.05 -8.04
CA ARG A 185 -0.29 16.39 -9.34
C ARG A 185 1.00 16.03 -10.06
N LEU A 186 1.96 16.96 -10.14
CA LEU A 186 3.27 16.72 -10.73
C LEU A 186 3.98 15.55 -10.04
N TYR A 187 3.98 15.53 -8.70
CA TYR A 187 4.57 14.44 -7.93
C TYR A 187 3.92 13.11 -8.28
N LYS A 188 2.59 13.05 -8.20
CA LYS A 188 1.84 11.81 -8.45
C LYS A 188 2.05 11.27 -9.87
N THR A 189 2.19 12.14 -10.87
CA THR A 189 2.21 11.72 -12.28
C THR A 189 3.64 11.55 -12.83
N LEU A 190 4.61 12.34 -12.35
CA LEU A 190 5.96 12.39 -12.93
C LEU A 190 7.06 11.90 -11.98
N ILE A 191 6.78 11.77 -10.68
CA ILE A 191 7.79 11.40 -9.67
C ILE A 191 7.50 10.03 -9.04
N GLN A 192 6.25 9.77 -8.66
CA GLN A 192 5.86 8.57 -7.93
C GLN A 192 6.24 7.27 -8.67
N ASP A 193 5.92 7.18 -9.96
CA ASP A 193 6.16 5.98 -10.78
C ASP A 193 7.29 6.20 -11.81
N ASN A 194 8.33 6.97 -11.43
CA ASN A 194 9.43 7.34 -12.31
C ASN A 194 10.58 6.33 -12.25
N THR A 195 10.77 5.55 -13.32
CA THR A 195 11.78 4.49 -13.40
C THR A 195 13.22 5.01 -13.31
N ASP A 196 13.49 6.22 -13.79
CA ASP A 196 14.82 6.82 -13.71
C ASP A 196 15.14 7.23 -12.27
N LEU A 197 14.14 7.73 -11.55
CA LEU A 197 14.25 8.03 -10.13
C LEU A 197 14.48 6.75 -9.33
N ASP A 198 13.74 5.68 -9.63
CA ASP A 198 13.87 4.39 -8.95
C ASP A 198 15.31 3.86 -9.07
N ALA A 199 15.87 3.88 -10.28
CA ALA A 199 17.25 3.44 -10.53
C ALA A 199 18.27 4.30 -9.77
N LEU A 200 18.08 5.62 -9.76
CA LEU A 200 18.96 6.55 -9.04
C LEU A 200 18.91 6.34 -7.53
N LEU A 201 17.71 6.15 -6.96
CA LEU A 201 17.53 5.89 -5.54
C LEU A 201 18.14 4.53 -5.13
N GLU A 202 18.02 3.51 -5.99
CA GLU A 202 18.61 2.19 -5.76
C GLU A 202 20.15 2.26 -5.72
N GLU A 203 20.77 3.04 -6.60
CA GLU A 203 22.22 3.27 -6.58
C GLU A 203 22.68 3.94 -5.29
N LYS A 204 21.91 4.91 -4.78
CA LYS A 204 22.24 5.63 -3.55
C LYS A 204 22.03 4.83 -2.28
N SER A 205 20.99 4.00 -2.25
CA SER A 205 20.61 3.27 -1.04
C SER A 205 19.82 2.02 -1.37
N LEU A 206 20.38 0.88 -0.97
CA LEU A 206 19.71 -0.42 -1.04
C LEU A 206 18.41 -0.51 -0.22
N TYR A 207 18.15 0.45 0.68
CA TYR A 207 16.97 0.46 1.56
C TYR A 207 15.81 1.27 0.98
N TRP A 208 16.08 2.19 0.05
CA TRP A 208 15.08 3.17 -0.37
C TRP A 208 14.05 2.60 -1.32
N ASN A 209 14.44 1.66 -2.19
CA ASN A 209 13.55 1.09 -3.18
C ASN A 209 12.34 0.39 -2.53
N ASP A 210 12.58 -0.36 -1.43
CA ASP A 210 11.53 -1.10 -0.74
C ASP A 210 10.48 -0.21 -0.05
N ASP A 211 10.87 1.00 0.34
CA ASP A 211 10.02 1.92 1.09
C ASP A 211 9.38 3.00 0.22
N LYS A 212 9.85 3.16 -1.02
CA LYS A 212 9.50 4.28 -1.89
C LYS A 212 7.99 4.47 -2.02
N GLU A 213 7.24 3.40 -2.30
CA GLU A 213 5.79 3.50 -2.50
C GLU A 213 5.04 4.01 -1.26
N VAL A 214 5.45 3.52 -0.08
CA VAL A 214 4.86 3.95 1.19
C VAL A 214 5.27 5.40 1.48
N VAL A 215 6.53 5.73 1.25
CA VAL A 215 7.08 7.07 1.41
C VAL A 215 6.41 8.09 0.49
N ASP A 216 6.18 7.75 -0.78
CA ASP A 216 5.48 8.59 -1.75
C ASP A 216 4.08 8.95 -1.27
N THR A 217 3.37 7.98 -0.67
CA THR A 217 2.06 8.22 -0.07
C THR A 217 2.15 9.26 1.06
N PHE A 218 3.20 9.21 1.87
CA PHE A 218 3.43 10.18 2.94
C PHE A 218 3.87 11.56 2.43
N VAL A 219 4.66 11.61 1.36
CA VAL A 219 5.03 12.87 0.68
C VAL A 219 3.78 13.55 0.13
N LEU A 220 2.94 12.83 -0.62
CA LEU A 220 1.68 13.37 -1.16
C LEU A 220 0.73 13.90 -0.08
N LYS A 221 0.63 13.19 1.06
CA LYS A 221 -0.15 13.67 2.21
C LYS A 221 0.46 14.90 2.86
N THR A 222 1.79 14.97 2.92
CA THR A 222 2.51 16.13 3.45
C THR A 222 2.22 17.34 2.60
N ILE A 223 2.36 17.24 1.27
CA ILE A 223 2.01 18.31 0.33
C ILE A 223 0.59 18.81 0.61
N LYS A 224 -0.40 17.92 0.72
CA LYS A 224 -1.81 18.26 0.98
C LYS A 224 -2.06 18.92 2.35
N ARG A 225 -1.18 18.72 3.34
CA ARG A 225 -1.34 19.22 4.71
C ARG A 225 -0.72 20.60 4.94
N PHE A 226 0.07 21.11 4.00
CA PHE A 226 0.71 22.41 4.13
C PHE A 226 -0.32 23.54 4.19
N GLU A 227 -0.17 24.46 5.13
CA GLU A 227 -1.01 25.65 5.25
C GLU A 227 -0.14 26.91 5.16
N LEU A 228 -0.52 27.87 4.32
CA LEU A 228 0.22 29.11 4.09
C LEU A 228 0.50 29.90 5.38
N LYS A 229 -0.44 29.89 6.34
CA LYS A 229 -0.31 30.59 7.63
C LYS A 229 0.91 30.13 8.46
N ASN A 230 1.37 28.90 8.26
CA ASN A 230 2.48 28.32 9.03
C ASN A 230 3.85 28.74 8.50
N ARG A 231 3.94 29.24 7.25
CA ARG A 231 5.19 29.68 6.59
C ARG A 231 6.34 28.67 6.79
N SER A 232 7.55 29.15 7.07
CA SER A 232 8.74 28.34 7.37
C SER A 232 8.64 27.44 8.61
N LYS A 233 7.62 27.63 9.46
CA LYS A 233 7.37 26.81 10.65
C LYS A 233 6.37 25.67 10.41
N GLN A 234 5.96 25.45 9.16
CA GLN A 234 5.12 24.31 8.81
C GLN A 234 5.74 23.00 9.30
N GLU A 235 5.02 22.26 10.13
CA GLU A 235 5.51 20.98 10.65
C GLU A 235 5.48 19.92 9.54
N LEU A 236 6.57 19.15 9.47
CA LEU A 236 6.65 17.92 8.69
C LEU A 236 6.22 16.72 9.54
N LEU A 237 6.08 15.55 8.93
CA LEU A 237 5.87 14.32 9.69
C LEU A 237 7.13 14.04 10.53
N PRO A 238 7.01 13.89 11.86
CA PRO A 238 8.13 13.44 12.67
C PRO A 238 8.46 11.98 12.35
N GLU A 239 9.72 11.60 12.57
CA GLU A 239 10.21 10.22 12.35
C GLU A 239 9.36 9.22 13.14
N TYR A 240 9.28 9.42 14.46
CA TYR A 240 8.44 8.64 15.37
C TYR A 240 7.42 9.54 16.08
N LYS A 241 6.34 8.94 16.62
CA LYS A 241 5.42 9.65 17.51
C LYS A 241 6.07 9.94 18.86
N ASP A 242 6.72 8.93 19.40
CA ASP A 242 7.38 8.87 20.69
C ASP A 242 8.38 7.68 20.67
N GLU A 243 9.20 7.56 21.72
CA GLU A 243 10.11 6.41 21.88
C GLU A 243 9.35 5.07 22.02
N GLU A 244 8.05 5.09 22.36
CA GLU A 244 7.26 3.84 22.48
C GLU A 244 7.10 3.13 21.15
N ASP A 245 7.01 3.84 20.02
CA ASP A 245 6.92 3.20 18.70
C ASP A 245 8.26 2.53 18.30
N LYS A 246 9.40 3.09 18.72
CA LYS A 246 10.71 2.47 18.53
C LYS A 246 10.87 1.23 19.43
N ASP A 247 10.46 1.33 20.68
CA ASP A 247 10.42 0.19 21.61
C ASP A 247 9.45 -0.90 21.13
N PHE A 248 8.31 -0.52 20.55
CA PHE A 248 7.37 -1.44 19.92
C PHE A 248 8.04 -2.23 18.80
N ALA A 249 8.78 -1.56 17.90
CA ALA A 249 9.49 -2.22 16.81
C ALA A 249 10.50 -3.25 17.32
N LEU A 250 11.36 -2.86 18.26
CA LEU A 250 12.38 -3.74 18.84
C LEU A 250 11.76 -4.91 19.61
N LYS A 251 10.77 -4.63 20.46
CA LYS A 251 10.14 -5.65 21.30
C LYS A 251 9.35 -6.66 20.46
N LEU A 252 8.62 -6.20 19.44
CA LEU A 252 7.89 -7.07 18.53
C LEU A 252 8.84 -7.95 17.72
N PHE A 253 9.90 -7.37 17.15
CA PHE A 253 10.89 -8.13 16.39
C PHE A 253 11.60 -9.17 17.27
N ARG A 254 12.04 -8.77 18.48
CA ARG A 254 12.69 -9.66 19.43
C ARG A 254 11.80 -10.80 19.91
N SER A 255 10.56 -10.49 20.32
CA SER A 255 9.60 -11.51 20.74
C SER A 255 9.28 -12.48 19.60
N THR A 256 9.16 -11.99 18.37
CA THR A 256 8.94 -12.81 17.17
C THR A 256 10.03 -13.87 17.05
N ILE A 257 11.30 -13.47 17.04
CA ILE A 257 12.42 -14.40 16.81
C ILE A 257 12.66 -15.34 17.99
N LEU A 258 12.69 -14.83 19.23
CA LEU A 258 13.09 -15.63 20.39
C LEU A 258 12.08 -16.71 20.76
N ASN A 259 10.79 -16.49 20.49
CA ASN A 259 9.72 -17.42 20.87
C ASN A 259 9.16 -18.18 19.67
N ALA A 260 9.88 -18.23 18.55
CA ALA A 260 9.42 -18.82 17.29
C ALA A 260 8.91 -20.27 17.46
N ASP A 261 9.63 -21.09 18.22
CA ASP A 261 9.27 -22.50 18.45
C ASP A 261 7.96 -22.64 19.24
N ASP A 262 7.72 -21.77 20.23
CA ASP A 262 6.47 -21.74 20.97
C ASP A 262 5.30 -21.31 20.09
N TYR A 263 5.52 -20.33 19.21
CA TYR A 263 4.51 -19.87 18.26
C TYR A 263 4.17 -20.95 17.24
N HIS A 264 5.16 -21.68 16.72
CA HIS A 264 4.93 -22.86 15.89
C HIS A 264 4.15 -23.94 16.62
N ARG A 265 4.39 -24.15 17.91
CA ARG A 265 3.60 -25.09 18.72
C ARG A 265 2.15 -24.65 18.86
N TYR A 266 1.88 -23.37 19.07
CA TYR A 266 0.49 -22.87 19.14
C TYR A 266 -0.24 -22.98 17.81
N MET A 267 0.48 -22.77 16.70
CA MET A 267 -0.03 -23.04 15.36
C MET A 267 -0.39 -24.53 15.21
N SER A 268 0.49 -25.45 15.60
CA SER A 268 0.25 -26.90 15.50
C SER A 268 -0.87 -27.43 16.39
N GLU A 269 -1.00 -26.90 17.60
CA GLU A 269 -2.04 -27.34 18.56
C GLU A 269 -3.46 -26.97 18.09
N THR A 270 -3.59 -25.89 17.30
CA THR A 270 -4.88 -25.39 16.81
C THR A 270 -5.28 -25.93 15.44
N SER A 271 -4.39 -26.65 14.75
CA SER A 271 -4.58 -27.07 13.36
C SER A 271 -5.23 -28.43 13.15
N ARG A 272 -6.04 -28.92 14.09
CA ARG A 272 -6.65 -30.26 13.96
C ARG A 272 -7.40 -30.50 12.65
N ASN A 273 -7.81 -29.42 11.96
CA ASN A 273 -8.49 -29.46 10.65
C ASN A 273 -7.69 -28.82 9.50
N TRP A 274 -6.43 -28.43 9.72
CA TRP A 274 -5.67 -27.61 8.77
C TRP A 274 -4.35 -28.27 8.36
N ASP A 275 -4.13 -28.38 7.06
CA ASP A 275 -2.93 -28.99 6.48
C ASP A 275 -1.77 -27.98 6.42
N PHE A 276 -0.89 -28.03 7.43
CA PHE A 276 0.30 -27.17 7.52
C PHE A 276 1.28 -27.32 6.35
N SER A 277 1.28 -28.48 5.68
CA SER A 277 2.19 -28.73 4.56
C SER A 277 1.88 -27.87 3.33
N ARG A 278 0.68 -27.27 3.28
CA ARG A 278 0.21 -26.42 2.18
C ARG A 278 0.44 -24.93 2.40
N LEU A 279 1.01 -24.53 3.54
CA LEU A 279 1.21 -23.11 3.83
C LEU A 279 2.39 -22.55 3.06
N ALA A 280 2.14 -21.39 2.45
CA ALA A 280 3.22 -20.55 1.98
C ALA A 280 4.10 -20.18 3.19
N TYR A 281 5.42 -20.21 3.00
CA TYR A 281 6.34 -19.86 4.07
C TYR A 281 6.09 -18.42 4.60
N MET A 282 5.65 -17.51 3.73
CA MET A 282 5.21 -16.16 4.13
C MET A 282 4.04 -16.18 5.11
N ASP A 283 3.07 -17.09 4.97
CA ASP A 283 1.93 -17.18 5.88
C ASP A 283 2.36 -17.57 7.28
N VAL A 284 3.33 -18.50 7.37
CA VAL A 284 3.91 -18.92 8.65
C VAL A 284 4.62 -17.74 9.34
N VAL A 285 5.43 -16.99 8.60
CA VAL A 285 6.13 -15.79 9.12
C VAL A 285 5.12 -14.74 9.60
N ILE A 286 4.09 -14.43 8.81
CA ILE A 286 3.07 -13.44 9.15
C ILE A 286 2.29 -13.87 10.40
N MET A 287 1.86 -15.13 10.47
CA MET A 287 1.18 -15.65 11.67
C MET A 287 2.09 -15.64 12.89
N GLN A 288 3.37 -15.94 12.74
CA GLN A 288 4.34 -15.93 13.85
C GLN A 288 4.42 -14.54 14.46
N ILE A 289 4.55 -13.50 13.63
CA ILE A 289 4.62 -12.11 14.09
C ILE A 289 3.28 -11.70 14.72
N ALA A 290 2.15 -12.11 14.15
CA ALA A 290 0.83 -11.82 14.70
C ALA A 290 0.66 -12.40 16.11
N ILE A 291 1.07 -13.66 16.33
CA ILE A 291 1.04 -14.30 17.65
C ILE A 291 1.97 -13.56 18.63
N ALA A 292 3.16 -13.16 18.16
CA ALA A 292 4.08 -12.35 18.95
C ALA A 292 3.43 -11.04 19.40
N GLU A 293 2.73 -10.33 18.51
CA GLU A 293 2.03 -9.10 18.86
C GLU A 293 0.88 -9.34 19.84
N LEU A 294 0.08 -10.39 19.61
CA LEU A 294 -1.03 -10.78 20.47
C LEU A 294 -0.59 -11.00 21.92
N LEU A 295 0.53 -11.68 22.13
CA LEU A 295 1.03 -12.03 23.46
C LEU A 295 1.84 -10.91 24.11
N THR A 296 2.58 -10.13 23.32
CA THR A 296 3.57 -9.18 23.86
C THR A 296 2.98 -7.81 24.21
N PHE A 297 1.89 -7.43 23.55
CA PHE A 297 1.29 -6.10 23.67
C PHE A 297 -0.15 -6.18 24.19
N PRO A 298 -0.37 -6.18 25.52
CA PRO A 298 -1.72 -6.32 26.10
C PRO A 298 -2.65 -5.16 25.73
N ASN A 299 -2.10 -3.97 25.48
CA ASN A 299 -2.86 -2.75 25.17
C ASN A 299 -3.40 -2.71 23.73
N ILE A 300 -3.04 -3.67 22.87
CA ILE A 300 -3.55 -3.75 21.50
C ILE A 300 -4.67 -4.81 21.44
N PRO A 301 -5.92 -4.44 21.09
CA PRO A 301 -7.01 -5.40 20.98
C PRO A 301 -6.68 -6.52 19.98
N ALA A 302 -7.04 -7.76 20.32
CA ALA A 302 -6.72 -8.92 19.50
C ALA A 302 -7.31 -8.82 18.09
N THR A 303 -8.55 -8.32 17.96
CA THR A 303 -9.20 -8.10 16.66
C THR A 303 -8.46 -7.10 15.77
N VAL A 304 -7.86 -6.06 16.35
CA VAL A 304 -7.05 -5.08 15.60
C VAL A 304 -5.80 -5.76 15.08
N THR A 305 -5.05 -6.45 15.95
CA THR A 305 -3.86 -7.20 15.55
C THR A 305 -4.18 -8.18 14.41
N ILE A 306 -5.22 -9.02 14.55
CA ILE A 306 -5.60 -9.99 13.52
C ILE A 306 -5.87 -9.30 12.18
N ASN A 307 -6.68 -8.23 12.19
CA ASN A 307 -7.00 -7.49 10.96
C ASN A 307 -5.75 -6.93 10.26
N GLU A 308 -4.79 -6.36 11.01
CA GLU A 308 -3.55 -5.82 10.40
C GLU A 308 -2.74 -6.91 9.70
N TYR A 309 -2.58 -8.08 10.32
CA TYR A 309 -1.82 -9.18 9.72
C TYR A 309 -2.57 -9.89 8.59
N VAL A 310 -3.91 -9.85 8.59
CA VAL A 310 -4.72 -10.31 7.44
C VAL A 310 -4.54 -9.39 6.23
N GLU A 311 -4.44 -8.08 6.42
CA GLU A 311 -4.12 -7.16 5.32
C GLU A 311 -2.69 -7.38 4.81
N LEU A 312 -1.72 -7.59 5.71
CA LEU A 312 -0.35 -7.95 5.30
C LEU A 312 -0.29 -9.28 4.53
N ALA A 313 -1.11 -10.27 4.90
CA ALA A 313 -1.19 -11.54 4.19
C ALA A 313 -1.69 -11.38 2.75
N LYS A 314 -2.70 -10.54 2.53
CA LYS A 314 -3.20 -10.22 1.17
C LYS A 314 -2.12 -9.52 0.32
N LEU A 315 -1.19 -8.85 0.99
CA LEU A 315 -0.17 -8.01 0.38
C LEU A 315 1.11 -8.77 0.01
N TYR A 316 1.49 -9.77 0.81
CA TYR A 316 2.78 -10.47 0.69
C TYR A 316 2.68 -11.96 0.42
N SER A 317 1.48 -12.54 0.47
CA SER A 317 1.25 -13.97 0.32
C SER A 317 0.06 -14.24 -0.60
N THR A 318 -0.35 -15.47 -0.80
CA THR A 318 -1.29 -15.84 -1.87
C THR A 318 -2.68 -15.17 -1.75
N SER A 319 -3.43 -15.10 -2.85
CA SER A 319 -4.78 -14.52 -2.88
C SER A 319 -5.77 -15.18 -1.90
N ARG A 320 -5.50 -16.41 -1.46
CA ARG A 320 -6.31 -17.14 -0.46
C ARG A 320 -5.81 -16.96 0.98
N SER A 321 -4.59 -16.43 1.16
CA SER A 321 -3.92 -16.38 2.45
C SER A 321 -4.63 -15.47 3.46
N GLY A 322 -5.23 -14.36 3.02
CA GLY A 322 -5.95 -13.46 3.92
C GLY A 322 -7.10 -14.13 4.69
N ALA A 323 -7.98 -14.87 4.00
CA ALA A 323 -9.09 -15.57 4.63
C ALA A 323 -8.60 -16.71 5.54
N TYR A 324 -7.57 -17.42 5.09
CA TYR A 324 -6.95 -18.51 5.84
C TYR A 324 -6.32 -18.03 7.15
N ILE A 325 -5.46 -17.00 7.08
CA ILE A 325 -4.78 -16.41 8.24
C ILE A 325 -5.80 -15.85 9.23
N ASN A 326 -6.88 -15.24 8.74
CA ASN A 326 -7.94 -14.76 9.64
C ASN A 326 -8.51 -15.90 10.49
N GLY A 327 -8.93 -17.01 9.87
CA GLY A 327 -9.50 -18.15 10.58
C GLY A 327 -8.53 -18.83 11.54
N MET A 328 -7.26 -18.96 11.14
CA MET A 328 -6.19 -19.52 11.98
C MET A 328 -5.90 -18.63 13.18
N LEU A 329 -5.69 -17.32 12.97
CA LEU A 329 -5.39 -16.40 14.06
C LEU A 329 -6.57 -16.24 15.02
N ASP A 330 -7.82 -16.27 14.54
CA ASP A 330 -9.00 -16.31 15.40
C ASP A 330 -9.00 -17.55 16.30
N SER A 331 -8.68 -18.73 15.74
CA SER A 331 -8.61 -20.00 16.48
C SER A 331 -7.48 -19.99 17.50
N ILE A 332 -6.30 -19.49 17.12
CA ILE A 332 -5.13 -19.36 17.99
C ILE A 332 -5.41 -18.37 19.12
N ALA A 333 -5.99 -17.20 18.83
CA ALA A 333 -6.33 -16.21 19.85
C ALA A 333 -7.26 -16.79 20.92
N ARG A 334 -8.29 -17.56 20.52
CA ARG A 334 -9.19 -18.24 21.46
C ARG A 334 -8.47 -19.28 22.29
N TYR A 335 -7.67 -20.13 21.65
CA TYR A 335 -6.85 -21.12 22.37
C TYR A 335 -5.92 -20.48 23.41
N LEU A 336 -5.29 -19.35 23.08
CA LEU A 336 -4.42 -18.63 24.00
C LEU A 336 -5.20 -18.04 25.19
N ILE A 337 -6.46 -17.62 24.99
CA ILE A 337 -7.35 -17.17 26.07
C ILE A 337 -7.78 -18.35 26.94
N ASP A 338 -8.27 -19.43 26.33
CA ASP A 338 -8.78 -20.61 27.04
C ASP A 338 -7.70 -21.29 27.89
N THR A 339 -6.44 -21.24 27.44
CA THR A 339 -5.29 -21.77 28.18
C THR A 339 -4.66 -20.78 29.17
N GLY A 340 -5.24 -19.59 29.33
CA GLY A 340 -4.75 -18.56 30.26
C GLY A 340 -3.41 -17.95 29.87
N LYS A 341 -2.96 -18.13 28.62
CA LYS A 341 -1.72 -17.55 28.07
C LYS A 341 -1.91 -16.11 27.61
N MET A 342 -3.15 -15.68 27.36
CA MET A 342 -3.51 -14.33 26.94
C MET A 342 -4.78 -13.86 27.65
N PHE A 343 -4.77 -12.64 28.18
CA PHE A 343 -5.92 -12.04 28.88
C PHE A 343 -6.55 -10.89 28.07
N LYS A 344 -6.92 -11.17 26.82
CA LYS A 344 -7.60 -10.20 25.93
C LYS A 344 -9.04 -10.63 25.68
N GLN A 345 -9.91 -9.64 25.47
CA GLN A 345 -11.28 -9.92 25.04
C GLN A 345 -11.31 -10.23 23.54
N MET A 346 -12.10 -11.24 23.17
CA MET A 346 -12.42 -11.58 21.78
C MET A 346 -13.93 -11.58 21.60
N PRO A 347 -14.46 -11.10 20.47
CA PRO A 347 -15.88 -11.19 20.17
C PRO A 347 -16.31 -12.66 20.06
N GLU A 348 -17.60 -12.92 20.24
CA GLU A 348 -18.16 -14.26 20.01
C GLU A 348 -17.85 -14.77 18.59
N PRO A 349 -17.63 -16.08 18.39
CA PRO A 349 -17.41 -16.63 17.06
C PRO A 349 -18.58 -16.25 16.15
N ARG A 350 -18.28 -15.67 14.99
CA ARG A 350 -19.31 -15.49 13.96
C ARG A 350 -19.74 -16.89 13.51
N GLN A 351 -20.99 -17.26 13.77
CA GLN A 351 -21.56 -18.49 13.21
C GLN A 351 -21.59 -18.32 11.68
N HIS A 352 -20.63 -18.92 10.98
CA HIS A 352 -20.81 -19.17 9.56
C HIS A 352 -21.95 -20.18 9.45
N TYR A 353 -23.14 -19.70 9.05
CA TYR A 353 -24.16 -20.59 8.51
C TYR A 353 -23.52 -21.32 7.35
N GLN A 354 -23.17 -22.59 7.58
CA GLN A 354 -22.94 -23.53 6.51
C GLN A 354 -24.29 -23.68 5.82
N GLU A 355 -24.46 -23.09 4.63
CA GLU A 355 -25.42 -23.63 3.67
C GLU A 355 -24.93 -25.06 3.33
N ARG A 356 -25.32 -26.03 4.16
CA ARG A 356 -25.37 -27.42 3.74
C ARG A 356 -26.43 -27.48 2.66
N GLY A 357 -25.98 -27.74 1.44
CA GLY A 357 -26.85 -28.21 0.38
C GLY A 357 -27.44 -29.56 0.77
N ASP A 358 -28.54 -29.52 1.50
CA ASP A 358 -29.50 -30.62 1.56
C ASP A 358 -30.65 -30.23 0.63
N GLY A 359 -30.69 -30.86 -0.53
CA GLY A 359 -31.77 -30.66 -1.49
C GLY A 359 -33.08 -31.23 -0.97
N GLN A 360 -34.15 -30.43 -1.00
CA GLN A 360 -35.48 -30.86 -1.43
C GLN A 360 -36.43 -29.67 -1.72
N PRO A 361 -37.49 -29.92 -2.49
CA PRO A 361 -37.77 -29.27 -3.77
C PRO A 361 -38.45 -27.90 -3.63
N GLY A 362 -38.45 -27.17 -4.74
CA GLY A 362 -38.94 -25.80 -4.89
C GLY A 362 -40.28 -25.53 -4.22
N ASN A 363 -40.32 -24.44 -3.46
CA ASN A 363 -41.55 -23.81 -3.03
C ASN A 363 -41.71 -22.53 -3.86
N ASP A 364 -42.56 -22.62 -4.87
CA ASP A 364 -43.06 -21.49 -5.64
C ASP A 364 -43.68 -20.46 -4.68
N GLY A 365 -43.22 -19.22 -4.77
CA GLY A 365 -43.80 -18.12 -4.03
C GLY A 365 -45.24 -17.87 -4.45
N LYS A 366 -46.21 -18.29 -3.62
CA LYS A 366 -47.48 -17.59 -3.44
C LYS A 366 -47.87 -17.55 -1.97
N ALA A 367 -47.95 -16.33 -1.43
CA ALA A 367 -48.50 -16.04 -0.11
C ALA A 367 -49.99 -16.46 -0.01
N PRO A 368 -50.51 -16.75 1.19
CA PRO A 368 -51.79 -17.44 1.34
C PRO A 368 -52.97 -16.45 1.33
N THR A 369 -53.83 -16.55 0.32
CA THR A 369 -55.14 -15.88 0.34
C THR A 369 -56.17 -16.81 0.97
N ARG A 370 -56.67 -16.43 2.15
CA ARG A 370 -57.67 -17.18 2.92
C ARG A 370 -59.07 -16.78 2.44
N PHE A 371 -59.81 -17.69 1.81
CA PHE A 371 -61.25 -17.49 1.55
C PHE A 371 -62.09 -18.73 1.87
N VAL A 372 -63.25 -18.43 2.45
CA VAL A 372 -64.18 -19.30 3.17
C VAL A 372 -65.11 -20.06 2.20
N HIS A 373 -65.47 -21.30 2.56
CA HIS A 373 -66.35 -22.19 1.79
C HIS A 373 -67.82 -21.71 1.68
N ARG A 374 -68.42 -21.85 0.48
CA ARG A 374 -69.75 -22.45 0.25
C ARG A 374 -69.97 -22.83 -1.23
N PRO A 375 -70.96 -23.68 -1.59
CA PRO A 375 -70.79 -24.67 -2.67
C PRO A 375 -71.56 -24.39 -3.98
N ARG A 376 -71.08 -25.15 -4.97
CA ARG A 376 -71.39 -25.43 -6.39
C ARG A 376 -72.85 -25.32 -6.89
N ILE A 377 -73.02 -24.68 -8.07
CA ILE A 377 -74.07 -24.93 -9.09
C ILE A 377 -73.43 -24.85 -10.51
N GLN A 378 -74.06 -25.51 -11.49
CA GLN A 378 -73.57 -26.07 -12.76
C GLN A 378 -73.53 -25.13 -14.00
N ALA A 379 -72.74 -25.59 -15.00
CA ALA A 379 -73.05 -25.74 -16.44
C ALA A 379 -72.72 -24.64 -17.50
N GLN A 380 -72.22 -25.17 -18.65
CA GLN A 380 -72.37 -24.75 -20.07
C GLN A 380 -71.42 -23.67 -20.64
N THR A 381 -70.42 -24.04 -21.48
CA THR A 381 -70.36 -24.30 -22.96
C THR A 381 -70.21 -23.05 -23.84
N ASN A 382 -69.02 -22.92 -24.47
CA ASN A 382 -68.65 -22.61 -25.89
C ASN A 382 -69.51 -21.69 -26.79
N PRO A 383 -69.04 -21.27 -27.99
CA PRO A 383 -67.68 -21.12 -28.56
C PRO A 383 -67.49 -19.79 -29.35
N ASP A 384 -66.30 -19.52 -29.91
CA ASP A 384 -66.08 -19.29 -31.36
C ASP A 384 -64.68 -18.72 -31.72
N THR A 385 -64.17 -19.29 -32.81
CA THR A 385 -62.94 -19.23 -33.66
C THR A 385 -62.65 -17.89 -34.38
N PRO A 386 -61.67 -17.76 -35.35
CA PRO A 386 -60.34 -18.38 -35.58
C PRO A 386 -59.25 -17.38 -36.14
N ASP A 387 -58.16 -17.94 -36.71
CA ASP A 387 -57.22 -17.45 -37.76
C ASP A 387 -55.89 -16.80 -37.32
N ALA A 388 -54.71 -17.03 -37.94
CA ALA A 388 -54.23 -17.90 -39.04
C ALA A 388 -52.68 -17.79 -39.15
N ALA A 389 -52.05 -18.81 -39.78
CA ALA A 389 -50.90 -18.76 -40.74
C ALA A 389 -49.51 -18.18 -40.30
N ASP A 390 -48.32 -18.60 -40.78
CA ASP A 390 -47.81 -19.65 -41.70
C ASP A 390 -46.25 -19.50 -41.83
N ASN A 391 -45.58 -20.54 -42.37
CA ASN A 391 -44.25 -20.62 -43.04
C ASN A 391 -42.93 -20.73 -42.21
N SER A 392 -42.16 -21.84 -42.24
CA SER A 392 -41.37 -22.53 -43.32
C SER A 392 -40.02 -21.82 -43.58
N GLU A 393 -38.85 -22.42 -43.89
CA GLU A 393 -38.35 -23.76 -44.19
C GLU A 393 -36.78 -23.71 -44.20
N THR A 394 -36.09 -24.85 -44.04
CA THR A 394 -34.79 -25.35 -44.65
C THR A 394 -33.59 -24.41 -44.93
N SER A 395 -32.31 -24.80 -45.06
CA SER A 395 -31.41 -25.95 -44.79
C SER A 395 -30.03 -25.54 -45.38
N GLU A 396 -28.89 -25.92 -44.81
CA GLU A 396 -27.70 -26.50 -45.53
C GLU A 396 -26.42 -26.57 -44.69
N SER A 397 -25.68 -27.63 -44.98
CA SER A 397 -24.46 -28.17 -44.40
C SER A 397 -23.19 -27.74 -45.15
N MET A 398 -22.01 -27.73 -44.49
CA MET A 398 -20.76 -28.23 -45.07
C MET A 398 -19.65 -28.47 -44.02
N GLU A 399 -19.17 -29.72 -44.04
CA GLU A 399 -17.88 -30.31 -43.64
C GLU A 399 -16.63 -29.48 -44.05
N THR A 400 -15.38 -29.62 -43.59
CA THR A 400 -14.54 -30.73 -43.06
C THR A 400 -13.19 -30.13 -42.57
N GLY A 401 -12.40 -30.88 -41.80
CA GLY A 401 -10.93 -30.81 -41.91
C GLY A 401 -10.12 -30.87 -40.60
N ASN A 402 -9.87 -32.08 -40.10
CA ASN A 402 -8.81 -32.42 -39.14
C ASN A 402 -7.43 -32.40 -39.82
N GLU A 403 -6.37 -32.07 -39.07
CA GLU A 403 -5.06 -32.74 -39.20
C GLU A 403 -4.27 -32.62 -37.88
N GLU A 404 -3.89 -33.79 -37.36
CA GLU A 404 -3.09 -34.05 -36.16
C GLU A 404 -1.67 -34.49 -36.58
N GLU A 405 -0.71 -34.19 -35.68
CA GLU A 405 0.44 -35.01 -35.26
C GLU A 405 1.76 -35.14 -36.05
N ASN A 406 2.82 -34.96 -35.24
CA ASN A 406 4.09 -35.69 -35.13
C ASN A 406 5.20 -35.50 -36.17
N ILE A 407 6.34 -34.94 -35.70
CA ILE A 407 7.66 -35.59 -35.53
C ILE A 407 8.47 -34.79 -34.49
#